data_AF-A0A7S4M6M4-F1
#
_entry.id   AF-A0A7S4M6M4-F1
#
_cell.length_a   1.000
_cell.length_b   1.000
_cell.length_c   1.000
_cell.angle_alpha   90.00
_cell.angle_beta   90.00
_cell.angle_gamma   90.00
#
_symmetry.space_group_name_H-M   'P 1'
#
loop_
_entity.id
_entity.type
_entity.pdbx_description
1 polymer ?
#
loop_
_entity_poly.entity_id
_entity_poly.type
_entity_poly.pdbx_seq_one_letter_code
_entity_poly.pdbx_strand_id
1 'polypeptide(L)'
;NKMTYPQPKGKKKVINRGGGNSGFETMRKDTSPSVCPDDKPVLPAIPQDPSIVSIAWTFDDLTFVWHQLLGVLSGVNGIKDPVIHAEGIQAISDIIEILQQANERVSTQERKKMKHKTQNLVDIFGRQLFEAVSLPSTHITGKSLAIGTLCRLIVRHHSDTMPLELLSHFYGALQQCLQNHSNSVVTHAILQNSSNIFNLALPGSSMLIPHYLAEIKSIQSSPNSTGAGIKHRCIIIVCSLICFPRHLESLSCPLDILAGSGGEYDFTKTLKKDICDMLIRFTNNEKVSDHVAMCIWGCCNLLFE
;
A
#
# COMPACT_ATOMS: atom_id res chain seq x y z
N ASN A 1 -16.66 -49.03 21.21
CA ASN A 1 -17.62 -47.93 21.51
C ASN A 1 -17.73 -46.97 20.33
N LYS A 2 -18.57 -47.31 19.36
CA LYS A 2 -19.05 -46.39 18.31
C LYS A 2 -20.55 -46.24 18.53
N MET A 3 -20.99 -45.06 18.98
CA MET A 3 -22.40 -44.73 19.16
C MET A 3 -22.90 -44.06 17.88
N THR A 4 -23.76 -44.78 17.17
CA THR A 4 -24.50 -44.33 15.98
C THR A 4 -25.92 -44.06 16.47
N TYR A 5 -26.40 -42.81 16.38
CA TYR A 5 -27.76 -42.47 16.75
C TYR A 5 -28.75 -42.69 15.59
N PRO A 6 -29.97 -43.20 15.85
CA PRO A 6 -30.93 -43.61 14.83
C PRO A 6 -31.88 -42.49 14.36
N GLN A 7 -32.28 -42.59 13.09
CA GLN A 7 -33.32 -41.79 12.40
C GLN A 7 -34.74 -42.22 12.82
N PRO A 8 -35.70 -41.29 13.02
CA PRO A 8 -37.11 -41.63 13.08
C PRO A 8 -37.80 -41.50 11.72
N LYS A 9 -38.50 -42.57 11.33
CA LYS A 9 -39.49 -42.62 10.25
C LYS A 9 -40.83 -42.01 10.73
N GLY A 10 -41.52 -41.25 9.89
CA GLY A 10 -42.91 -40.85 10.12
C GLY A 10 -43.59 -40.34 8.86
N LYS A 11 -44.67 -40.99 8.44
CA LYS A 11 -45.33 -40.88 7.13
C LYS A 11 -46.30 -39.69 7.02
N LYS A 12 -46.48 -39.24 5.77
CA LYS A 12 -47.42 -38.25 5.22
C LYS A 12 -48.85 -38.32 5.78
N LYS A 13 -49.49 -37.15 5.92
CA LYS A 13 -50.94 -37.00 5.69
C LYS A 13 -51.21 -35.67 4.97
N VAL A 14 -51.76 -35.77 3.76
CA VAL A 14 -52.27 -34.67 2.94
C VAL A 14 -53.63 -34.28 3.49
N ILE A 15 -53.84 -32.99 3.79
CA ILE A 15 -55.18 -32.38 3.86
C ILE A 15 -55.09 -31.03 3.16
N ASN A 16 -55.78 -30.95 2.03
CA ASN A 16 -56.06 -29.72 1.29
C ASN A 16 -57.51 -29.33 1.61
N ARG A 17 -57.77 -28.12 2.10
CA ARG A 17 -59.07 -27.44 2.05
C ARG A 17 -58.89 -25.98 2.45
N GLY A 18 -59.27 -25.10 1.54
CA GLY A 18 -59.18 -23.66 1.70
C GLY A 18 -60.29 -23.04 2.54
N GLY A 19 -60.20 -21.72 2.64
CA GLY A 19 -61.25 -20.82 3.13
C GLY A 19 -60.92 -20.17 4.48
N GLY A 20 -60.79 -18.84 4.48
CA GLY A 20 -61.12 -18.03 5.66
C GLY A 20 -59.96 -17.33 6.38
N ASN A 21 -59.66 -16.13 5.90
CA ASN A 21 -59.02 -14.97 6.55
C ASN A 21 -58.88 -15.00 8.11
N SER A 22 -57.64 -15.03 8.63
CA SER A 22 -57.24 -14.31 9.85
C SER A 22 -55.70 -14.21 9.93
N GLY A 23 -55.21 -13.06 10.39
CA GLY A 23 -53.89 -12.52 10.09
C GLY A 23 -52.69 -13.27 10.67
N PHE A 24 -51.58 -13.19 9.93
CA PHE A 24 -50.23 -13.33 10.45
C PHE A 24 -49.35 -12.27 9.77
N GLU A 25 -49.12 -11.17 10.48
CA GLU A 25 -48.08 -10.20 10.14
C GLU A 25 -46.72 -10.91 10.15
N THR A 26 -46.08 -10.98 8.98
CA THR A 26 -44.68 -11.38 8.88
C THR A 26 -43.84 -10.10 9.01
N MET A 27 -43.22 -9.90 10.17
CA MET A 27 -42.18 -8.89 10.34
C MET A 27 -41.03 -9.17 9.37
N ARG A 28 -41.03 -8.47 8.24
CA ARG A 28 -39.81 -8.23 7.48
C ARG A 28 -38.94 -7.31 8.34
N LYS A 29 -37.74 -7.76 8.71
CA LYS A 29 -36.72 -6.84 9.21
C LYS A 29 -36.37 -5.93 8.04
N ASP A 30 -36.81 -4.68 8.12
CA ASP A 30 -36.38 -3.62 7.22
C ASP A 30 -34.87 -3.43 7.41
N THR A 31 -34.07 -4.09 6.56
CA THR A 31 -32.67 -3.75 6.38
C THR A 31 -32.63 -2.36 5.75
N SER A 32 -32.06 -1.40 6.48
CA SER A 32 -31.83 -0.04 6.00
C SER A 32 -31.10 -0.08 4.66
N PRO A 33 -31.47 0.78 3.68
CA PRO A 33 -30.80 0.82 2.39
C PRO A 33 -29.30 1.12 2.56
N SER A 34 -28.48 0.51 1.72
CA SER A 34 -27.05 0.77 1.63
C SER A 34 -26.83 2.23 1.21
N VAL A 35 -26.31 3.04 2.12
CA VAL A 35 -26.05 4.47 1.92
C VAL A 35 -24.64 4.66 1.35
N CYS A 36 -24.49 5.53 0.34
CA CYS A 36 -23.22 5.85 -0.30
C CYS A 36 -22.22 6.43 0.73
N PRO A 37 -20.90 6.23 0.63
CA PRO A 37 -19.93 6.86 1.53
C PRO A 37 -20.02 8.40 1.58
N ASP A 38 -20.55 9.02 0.51
CA ASP A 38 -20.77 10.47 0.39
C ASP A 38 -22.02 10.98 1.15
N ASP A 39 -22.91 10.08 1.57
CA ASP A 39 -24.14 10.40 2.32
C ASP A 39 -23.96 10.27 3.84
N LYS A 40 -22.72 10.01 4.30
CA LYS A 40 -22.42 10.10 5.74
C LYS A 40 -22.57 11.56 6.15
N PRO A 41 -23.33 11.88 7.21
CA PRO A 41 -23.38 13.24 7.72
C PRO A 41 -21.95 13.69 8.01
N VAL A 42 -21.57 14.84 7.45
CA VAL A 42 -20.34 15.54 7.80
C VAL A 42 -20.26 15.53 9.32
N LEU A 43 -19.18 14.96 9.87
CA LEU A 43 -18.97 14.97 11.32
C LEU A 43 -19.25 16.39 11.82
N PRO A 44 -20.02 16.57 12.91
CA PRO A 44 -20.30 17.90 13.43
C PRO A 44 -18.97 18.64 13.55
N ALA A 45 -18.86 19.80 12.90
CA ALA A 45 -17.68 20.62 13.03
C ALA A 45 -17.50 20.89 14.52
N ILE A 46 -16.48 20.28 15.13
CA ILE A 46 -16.16 20.53 16.53
C ILE A 46 -15.94 22.03 16.61
N PRO A 47 -16.73 22.77 17.41
CA PRO A 47 -16.53 24.20 17.56
C PRO A 47 -15.07 24.44 17.95
N GLN A 48 -14.34 25.24 17.17
CA GLN A 48 -12.98 25.61 17.54
C GLN A 48 -13.04 26.26 18.92
N ASP A 49 -12.22 25.75 19.84
CA ASP A 49 -12.14 26.27 21.19
C ASP A 49 -11.83 27.78 21.12
N PRO A 50 -12.67 28.65 21.73
CA PRO A 50 -12.47 30.10 21.67
C PRO A 50 -11.11 30.54 22.24
N SER A 51 -10.49 29.72 23.10
CA SER A 51 -9.13 29.96 23.57
C SER A 51 -8.10 29.86 22.44
N ILE A 52 -8.23 28.91 21.52
CA ILE A 52 -7.36 28.72 20.35
C ILE A 52 -7.48 29.89 19.37
N VAL A 53 -8.68 30.44 19.22
CA VAL A 53 -8.96 31.57 18.33
C VAL A 53 -8.39 32.89 18.88
N SER A 54 -8.35 33.03 20.21
CA SER A 54 -7.80 34.22 20.88
C SER A 54 -6.27 34.23 21.00
N ILE A 55 -5.60 33.11 20.73
CA ILE A 55 -4.14 33.01 20.81
C ILE A 55 -3.51 33.79 19.65
N ALA A 56 -2.75 34.82 19.99
CA ALA A 56 -1.84 35.47 19.06
C ALA A 56 -0.63 34.55 18.85
N TRP A 57 -0.69 33.69 17.83
CA TRP A 57 0.36 32.74 17.50
C TRP A 57 1.65 33.47 17.10
N THR A 58 2.70 33.36 17.92
CA THR A 58 4.05 33.70 17.48
C THR A 58 4.71 32.50 16.80
N PHE A 59 5.80 32.75 16.05
CA PHE A 59 6.58 31.66 15.45
C PHE A 59 7.17 30.71 16.51
N ASP A 60 7.55 31.24 17.66
CA ASP A 60 8.10 30.46 18.77
C ASP A 60 7.01 29.58 19.42
N ASP A 61 5.80 30.10 19.59
CA ASP A 61 4.66 29.31 20.09
C ASP A 61 4.29 28.17 19.14
N LEU A 62 4.24 28.46 17.83
CA LEU A 62 3.98 27.45 16.80
C LEU A 62 5.07 26.37 16.79
N THR A 63 6.32 26.80 16.87
CA THR A 63 7.46 25.89 16.90
C THR A 63 7.42 25.02 18.15
N PHE A 64 7.12 25.60 19.31
CA PHE A 64 6.98 24.86 20.56
C PHE A 64 5.85 23.82 20.48
N VAL A 65 4.64 24.24 20.07
CA VAL A 65 3.49 23.34 19.94
C VAL A 65 3.76 22.23 18.94
N TRP A 66 4.42 22.53 17.81
CA TRP A 66 4.84 21.54 16.84
C TRP A 66 5.77 20.48 17.45
N HIS A 67 6.80 20.89 18.19
CA HIS A 67 7.71 19.96 18.84
C HIS A 67 7.02 19.13 19.94
N GLN A 68 6.07 19.72 20.68
CA GLN A 68 5.27 18.97 21.65
C GLN A 68 4.39 17.92 20.97
N LEU A 69 3.73 18.27 19.86
CA LEU A 69 2.94 17.33 19.06
C LEU A 69 3.80 16.17 18.54
N LEU A 70 4.98 16.46 17.98
CA LEU A 70 5.93 15.44 17.55
C LEU A 70 6.42 14.57 18.72
N GLY A 71 6.62 15.17 19.89
CA GLY A 71 6.99 14.46 21.12
C GLY A 71 5.95 13.43 21.55
N VAL A 72 4.66 13.78 21.47
CA VAL A 72 3.54 12.86 21.75
C VAL A 72 3.55 11.67 20.78
N LEU A 73 3.85 11.91 19.50
CA LEU A 73 3.89 10.86 18.48
C LEU A 73 5.13 9.96 18.58
N SER A 74 6.19 10.40 19.28
CA SER A 74 7.45 9.65 19.37
C SER A 74 7.37 8.33 20.15
N GLY A 75 6.30 8.10 20.91
CA GLY A 75 6.13 6.89 21.73
C GLY A 75 5.37 5.74 21.06
N VAL A 76 4.86 5.92 19.83
CA VAL A 76 3.93 4.97 19.21
C VAL A 76 4.53 3.56 19.07
N ASN A 77 5.82 3.46 18.73
CA ASN A 77 6.51 2.17 18.58
C ASN A 77 6.68 1.39 19.89
N GLY A 78 6.50 2.03 21.05
CA GLY A 78 6.53 1.38 22.36
C GLY A 78 5.21 0.69 22.75
N ILE A 79 4.16 0.83 21.95
CA ILE A 79 2.84 0.27 22.25
C ILE A 79 2.85 -1.25 22.06
N LYS A 80 2.57 -1.99 23.14
CA LYS A 80 2.56 -3.46 23.13
C LYS A 80 1.38 -4.06 22.38
N ASP A 81 0.21 -3.42 22.46
CA ASP A 81 -1.01 -3.88 21.80
C ASP A 81 -0.92 -3.61 20.29
N PRO A 82 -0.96 -4.64 19.42
CA PRO A 82 -0.82 -4.47 17.98
C PRO A 82 -1.93 -3.65 17.32
N VAL A 83 -3.15 -3.68 17.88
CA VAL A 83 -4.29 -2.95 17.35
C VAL A 83 -4.13 -1.46 17.65
N ILE A 84 -3.85 -1.12 18.91
CA ILE A 84 -3.63 0.27 19.32
C ILE A 84 -2.40 0.85 18.61
N HIS A 85 -1.34 0.05 18.47
CA HIS A 85 -0.16 0.45 17.71
C HIS A 85 -0.52 0.77 16.25
N ALA A 86 -1.33 -0.07 15.59
CA ALA A 86 -1.74 0.18 14.20
C ALA A 86 -2.53 1.48 14.06
N GLU A 87 -3.45 1.78 14.98
CA GLU A 87 -4.18 3.06 15.01
C GLU A 87 -3.23 4.25 15.19
N GLY A 88 -2.22 4.13 16.05
CA GLY A 88 -1.19 5.17 16.22
C GLY A 88 -0.38 5.44 14.94
N ILE A 89 0.01 4.38 14.22
CA ILE A 89 0.71 4.51 12.94
C ILE A 89 -0.22 5.06 11.85
N GLN A 90 -1.51 4.72 11.88
CA GLN A 90 -2.51 5.29 10.98
C GLN A 90 -2.62 6.80 11.20
N ALA A 91 -2.74 7.25 12.45
CA ALA A 91 -2.79 8.68 12.77
C ALA A 91 -1.54 9.43 12.28
N ILE A 92 -0.34 8.86 12.45
CA ILE A 92 0.90 9.43 11.89
C ILE A 92 0.81 9.52 10.36
N SER A 93 0.31 8.47 9.71
CA SER A 93 0.15 8.41 8.25
C SER A 93 -0.82 9.48 7.74
N ASP A 94 -1.92 9.71 8.45
CA ASP A 94 -2.93 10.73 8.12
C ASP A 94 -2.36 12.14 8.30
N ILE A 95 -1.60 12.39 9.37
CA ILE A 95 -0.91 13.67 9.59
C ILE A 95 0.08 13.94 8.44
N ILE A 96 0.87 12.95 8.06
CA ILE A 96 1.80 13.08 6.93
C ILE A 96 1.05 13.42 5.65
N GLU A 97 -0.08 12.77 5.39
CA GLU A 97 -0.90 13.03 4.21
C GLU A 97 -1.45 14.46 4.20
N ILE A 98 -2.01 14.93 5.32
CA ILE A 98 -2.50 16.31 5.47
C ILE A 98 -1.38 17.31 5.20
N LEU A 99 -0.19 17.08 5.76
CA LEU A 99 0.98 17.95 5.56
C LEU A 99 1.48 17.92 4.12
N GLN A 100 1.44 16.77 3.45
CA GLN A 100 1.79 16.65 2.04
C GLN A 100 0.82 17.45 1.16
N GLN A 101 -0.48 17.26 1.35
CA GLN A 101 -1.51 17.99 0.62
C GLN A 101 -1.41 19.50 0.85
N ALA A 102 -1.12 19.93 2.09
CA ALA A 102 -0.87 21.33 2.39
C ALA A 102 0.36 21.86 1.63
N ASN A 103 1.45 21.11 1.60
CA ASN A 103 2.68 21.51 0.91
C ASN A 103 2.50 21.61 -0.62
N GLU A 104 1.65 20.75 -1.22
CA GLU A 104 1.32 20.78 -2.64
C GLU A 104 0.46 22.00 -3.03
N ARG A 105 -0.36 22.51 -2.11
CA ARG A 105 -1.20 23.69 -2.33
C ARG A 105 -0.41 25.01 -2.29
N VAL A 106 0.77 25.02 -1.67
CA VAL A 106 1.62 26.22 -1.62
C VAL A 106 2.20 26.49 -3.00
N SER A 107 1.92 27.69 -3.54
CA SER A 107 2.39 28.06 -4.87
C SER A 107 3.92 28.17 -4.92
N THR A 108 4.51 27.95 -6.10
CA THR A 108 5.96 28.07 -6.30
C THR A 108 6.49 29.46 -5.94
N GLN A 109 5.68 30.51 -6.12
CA GLN A 109 6.05 31.89 -5.76
C GLN A 109 6.08 32.10 -4.25
N GLU A 110 5.11 31.57 -3.51
CA GLU A 110 5.10 31.61 -2.05
C GLU A 110 6.26 30.80 -1.47
N ARG A 111 6.54 29.62 -2.05
CA ARG A 111 7.65 28.77 -1.64
C ARG A 111 9.01 29.48 -1.77
N LYS A 112 9.21 30.26 -2.85
CA LYS A 112 10.42 31.10 -3.04
C LYS A 112 10.52 32.27 -2.06
N LYS A 113 9.40 32.76 -1.54
CA LYS A 113 9.35 33.85 -0.55
C LYS A 113 9.57 33.35 0.89
N MET A 114 9.47 32.05 1.14
CA MET A 114 9.75 31.49 2.47
C MET A 114 11.22 31.66 2.83
N LYS A 115 11.49 32.27 3.98
CA LYS A 115 12.85 32.44 4.52
C LYS A 115 13.46 31.14 5.05
N HIS A 116 12.62 30.14 5.34
CA HIS A 116 13.04 28.87 5.93
C HIS A 116 12.82 27.72 4.94
N LYS A 117 13.81 26.83 4.82
CA LYS A 117 13.69 25.62 3.99
C LYS A 117 12.60 24.72 4.59
N THR A 118 11.61 24.33 3.79
CA THR A 118 10.61 23.33 4.19
C THR A 118 11.34 22.05 4.58
N GLN A 119 11.18 21.62 5.84
CA GLN A 119 11.76 20.36 6.29
C GLN A 119 11.12 19.20 5.52
N ASN A 120 11.93 18.21 5.15
CA ASN A 120 11.40 17.02 4.53
C ASN A 120 10.64 16.21 5.59
N LEU A 121 9.42 15.80 5.30
CA LEU A 121 8.62 14.99 6.22
C LEU A 121 9.31 13.66 6.55
N VAL A 122 10.19 13.16 5.67
CA VAL A 122 11.01 11.99 5.96
C VAL A 122 12.00 12.24 7.09
N ASP A 123 12.55 13.46 7.23
CA ASP A 123 13.48 13.78 8.33
C ASP A 123 12.76 13.82 9.68
N ILE A 124 11.46 14.12 9.66
CA ILE A 124 10.63 14.25 10.86
C ILE A 124 10.08 12.89 11.29
N PHE A 125 9.43 12.17 10.36
CA PHE A 125 8.71 10.94 10.67
C PHE A 125 9.47 9.67 10.27
N GLY A 126 10.54 9.78 9.47
CA GLY A 126 11.25 8.63 8.91
C GLY A 126 11.76 7.68 9.99
N ARG A 127 12.40 8.21 11.04
CA ARG A 127 12.87 7.38 12.16
C ARG A 127 11.76 6.52 12.77
N GLN A 128 10.63 7.14 13.09
CA GLN A 128 9.49 6.45 13.69
C GLN A 128 8.93 5.36 12.75
N LEU A 129 8.82 5.67 11.46
CA LEU A 129 8.33 4.73 10.46
C LEU A 129 9.30 3.55 10.24
N PHE A 130 10.62 3.81 10.17
CA PHE A 130 11.62 2.74 10.02
C PHE A 130 11.66 1.81 11.23
N GLU A 131 11.57 2.36 12.44
CA GLU A 131 11.44 1.59 13.67
C GLU A 131 10.15 0.74 13.65
N ALA A 132 9.02 1.30 13.22
CA ALA A 132 7.75 0.57 13.11
C ALA A 132 7.82 -0.62 12.13
N VAL A 133 8.50 -0.45 10.99
CA VAL A 133 8.72 -1.53 10.01
C VAL A 133 9.58 -2.67 10.60
N SER A 134 10.52 -2.31 11.47
CA SER A 134 11.47 -3.23 12.10
C SER A 134 10.90 -4.00 13.30
N LEU A 135 9.64 -3.76 13.69
CA LEU A 135 8.97 -4.45 14.80
C LEU A 135 8.82 -5.97 14.57
N PRO A 136 8.32 -6.77 15.52
CA PRO A 136 8.07 -8.20 15.30
C PRO A 136 6.85 -8.46 14.40
N SER A 137 6.68 -9.69 13.93
CA SER A 137 5.51 -10.12 13.14
C SER A 137 4.17 -10.04 13.89
N THR A 138 4.17 -9.75 15.19
CA THR A 138 2.95 -9.45 15.96
C THR A 138 2.26 -8.16 15.50
N HIS A 139 3.00 -7.23 14.90
CA HIS A 139 2.53 -5.89 14.53
C HIS A 139 2.35 -5.71 13.01
N ILE A 140 1.95 -6.77 12.29
CA ILE A 140 1.84 -6.79 10.81
C ILE A 140 1.02 -5.61 10.25
N THR A 141 -0.12 -5.26 10.86
CA THR A 141 -0.94 -4.14 10.38
C THR A 141 -0.20 -2.82 10.48
N GLY A 142 0.37 -2.50 11.65
CA GLY A 142 1.17 -1.29 11.85
C GLY A 142 2.38 -1.24 10.91
N LYS A 143 3.05 -2.37 10.68
CA LYS A 143 4.13 -2.47 9.69
C LYS A 143 3.68 -2.13 8.28
N SER A 144 2.53 -2.67 7.85
CA SER A 144 2.00 -2.43 6.50
C SER A 144 1.68 -0.96 6.27
N LEU A 145 1.13 -0.28 7.29
CA LEU A 145 0.86 1.15 7.26
C LEU A 145 2.17 1.94 7.19
N ALA A 146 3.13 1.62 8.05
CA ALA A 146 4.41 2.33 8.12
C ALA A 146 5.20 2.23 6.81
N ILE A 147 5.34 1.02 6.24
CA ILE A 147 6.06 0.84 4.97
C ILE A 147 5.31 1.47 3.79
N GLY A 148 3.98 1.42 3.78
CA GLY A 148 3.17 2.08 2.76
C GLY A 148 3.34 3.60 2.80
N THR A 149 3.38 4.18 4.00
CA THR A 149 3.61 5.61 4.22
C THR A 149 5.03 6.02 3.82
N LEU A 150 6.05 5.21 4.13
CA LEU A 150 7.42 5.41 3.63
C LEU A 150 7.47 5.39 2.10
N CYS A 151 6.77 4.45 1.46
CA CYS A 151 6.66 4.41 0.00
C CYS A 151 6.06 5.71 -0.55
N ARG A 152 4.95 6.21 -0.01
CA ARG A 152 4.34 7.48 -0.46
C ARG A 152 5.26 8.68 -0.24
N LEU A 153 6.04 8.68 0.84
CA LEU A 153 6.98 9.74 1.15
C LEU A 153 8.19 9.77 0.21
N ILE A 154 8.77 8.60 -0.10
CA ILE A 154 10.03 8.49 -0.83
C ILE A 154 9.79 8.36 -2.34
N VAL A 155 8.80 7.57 -2.75
CA VAL A 155 8.43 7.30 -4.15
C VAL A 155 7.53 8.40 -4.69
N ARG A 156 8.09 9.60 -4.80
CA ARG A 156 7.44 10.77 -5.39
C ARG A 156 8.46 11.65 -6.11
N HIS A 157 7.97 12.58 -6.93
CA HIS A 157 8.84 13.60 -7.52
C HIS A 157 9.27 14.60 -6.44
N HIS A 158 10.52 14.53 -6.04
CA HIS A 158 11.12 15.53 -5.14
C HIS A 158 11.82 16.61 -5.97
N SER A 159 11.71 17.87 -5.53
CA SER A 159 12.49 18.97 -6.10
C SER A 159 13.99 18.85 -5.78
N ASP A 160 14.31 18.21 -4.65
CA ASP A 160 15.66 17.99 -4.16
C ASP A 160 16.00 16.49 -4.25
N THR A 161 17.26 16.17 -4.54
CA THR A 161 17.74 14.79 -4.53
C THR A 161 17.73 14.21 -3.12
N MET A 162 17.17 13.02 -2.95
CA MET A 162 17.17 12.30 -1.66
C MET A 162 18.59 11.80 -1.31
N PRO A 163 19.01 11.86 -0.03
CA PRO A 163 20.30 11.32 0.40
C PRO A 163 20.41 9.81 0.11
N LEU A 164 21.58 9.38 -0.37
CA LEU A 164 21.82 7.98 -0.75
C LEU A 164 21.74 7.04 0.47
N GLU A 165 22.20 7.47 1.64
CA GLU A 165 22.11 6.70 2.89
C GLU A 165 20.65 6.36 3.24
N LEU A 166 19.75 7.35 3.11
CA LEU A 166 18.33 7.18 3.36
C LEU A 166 17.67 6.25 2.33
N LEU A 167 18.04 6.36 1.06
CA LEU A 167 17.58 5.43 0.02
C LEU A 167 18.06 4.01 0.28
N SER A 168 19.32 3.83 0.70
CA SER A 168 19.86 2.51 1.02
C SER A 168 19.09 1.83 2.16
N HIS A 169 18.76 2.58 3.22
CA HIS A 169 17.98 2.07 4.34
C HIS A 169 16.55 1.74 3.92
N PHE A 170 15.94 2.58 3.10
CA PHE A 170 14.62 2.34 2.52
C PHE A 170 14.58 1.07 1.64
N TYR A 171 15.56 0.88 0.76
CA TYR A 171 15.63 -0.30 -0.09
C TYR A 171 15.87 -1.58 0.72
N GLY A 172 16.70 -1.52 1.76
CA GLY A 172 16.88 -2.62 2.70
C GLY A 172 15.58 -3.00 3.41
N ALA A 173 14.81 -2.02 3.89
CA ALA A 173 13.51 -2.25 4.51
C ALA A 173 12.50 -2.88 3.53
N LEU A 174 12.42 -2.37 2.29
CA LEU A 174 11.57 -2.95 1.25
C LEU A 174 11.94 -4.39 0.93
N GLN A 175 13.22 -4.67 0.72
CA GLN A 175 13.72 -6.00 0.42
C GLN A 175 13.37 -6.99 1.53
N GLN A 176 13.62 -6.62 2.79
CA GLN A 176 13.26 -7.46 3.94
C GLN A 176 11.76 -7.74 4.01
N CYS A 177 10.91 -6.72 3.80
CA CYS A 177 9.47 -6.91 3.81
C CYS A 177 8.99 -7.81 2.66
N LEU A 178 9.54 -7.65 1.45
CA LEU A 178 9.20 -8.46 0.28
C LEU A 178 9.64 -9.92 0.45
N GLN A 179 10.80 -10.17 1.08
CA GLN A 179 11.31 -11.52 1.33
C GLN A 179 10.57 -12.23 2.48
N ASN A 180 10.29 -11.53 3.58
CA ASN A 180 9.76 -12.15 4.79
C ASN A 180 8.24 -12.33 4.79
N HIS A 181 7.51 -11.62 3.93
CA HIS A 181 6.05 -11.55 3.99
C HIS A 181 5.38 -11.76 2.63
N SER A 182 5.72 -12.83 1.90
CA SER A 182 5.13 -13.05 0.57
C SER A 182 3.60 -13.17 0.60
N ASN A 183 2.97 -12.53 -0.39
CA ASN A 183 1.53 -12.38 -0.57
C ASN A 183 0.79 -11.98 0.72
N SER A 184 1.28 -10.93 1.39
CA SER A 184 0.73 -10.42 2.64
C SER A 184 0.22 -8.99 2.51
N VAL A 185 -0.48 -8.52 3.55
CA VAL A 185 -0.89 -7.11 3.66
C VAL A 185 0.30 -6.14 3.58
N VAL A 186 1.48 -6.55 4.07
CA VAL A 186 2.70 -5.73 4.02
C VAL A 186 3.18 -5.57 2.58
N THR A 187 3.25 -6.66 1.81
CA THR A 187 3.72 -6.60 0.41
C THR A 187 2.69 -5.95 -0.50
N HIS A 188 1.40 -6.15 -0.24
CA HIS A 188 0.33 -5.42 -0.92
C HIS A 188 0.44 -3.90 -0.66
N ALA A 189 0.71 -3.49 0.58
CA ALA A 189 0.94 -2.08 0.91
C ALA A 189 2.14 -1.48 0.17
N ILE A 190 3.24 -2.24 0.05
CA ILE A 190 4.41 -1.83 -0.75
C ILE A 190 3.99 -1.60 -2.20
N LEU A 191 3.42 -2.62 -2.86
CA LEU A 191 3.06 -2.55 -4.29
C LEU A 191 2.07 -1.41 -4.57
N GLN A 192 1.10 -1.21 -3.68
CA GLN A 192 0.11 -0.16 -3.82
C GLN A 192 0.71 1.24 -3.78
N ASN A 193 1.68 1.47 -2.88
CA ASN A 193 2.21 2.79 -2.60
C ASN A 193 3.54 3.09 -3.30
N SER A 194 4.13 2.13 -4.01
CA SER A 194 5.42 2.29 -4.71
C SER A 194 5.35 2.04 -6.21
N SER A 195 4.15 2.12 -6.82
CA SER A 195 3.96 1.78 -8.24
C SER A 195 4.83 2.56 -9.24
N ASN A 196 5.33 3.75 -8.86
CA ASN A 196 6.20 4.59 -9.68
C ASN A 196 7.70 4.48 -9.35
N ILE A 197 8.11 3.54 -8.50
CA ILE A 197 9.50 3.45 -8.00
C ILE A 197 10.54 3.37 -9.12
N PHE A 198 10.24 2.64 -10.20
CA PHE A 198 11.13 2.49 -11.34
C PHE A 198 10.98 3.62 -12.38
N ASN A 199 9.83 4.31 -12.40
CA ASN A 199 9.60 5.48 -13.27
C ASN A 199 10.37 6.72 -12.80
N LEU A 200 10.65 6.83 -11.51
CA LEU A 200 11.33 7.99 -10.92
C LEU A 200 12.86 7.96 -11.08
N ALA A 201 13.42 6.90 -11.66
CA ALA A 201 14.86 6.70 -11.84
C ALA A 201 15.68 6.98 -10.55
N LEU A 202 15.15 6.58 -9.40
CA LEU A 202 15.85 6.77 -8.12
C LEU A 202 17.17 5.99 -8.12
N PRO A 203 18.29 6.57 -7.64
CA PRO A 203 19.59 5.92 -7.64
C PRO A 203 19.53 4.58 -6.91
N GLY A 204 19.92 3.48 -7.58
CA GLY A 204 19.95 2.13 -6.99
C GLY A 204 18.61 1.39 -6.94
N SER A 205 17.51 1.99 -7.42
CA SER A 205 16.19 1.34 -7.42
C SER A 205 16.16 0.02 -8.21
N SER A 206 17.00 -0.15 -9.23
CA SER A 206 17.10 -1.36 -10.05
C SER A 206 17.43 -2.64 -9.24
N MET A 207 18.07 -2.50 -8.07
CA MET A 207 18.34 -3.63 -7.18
C MET A 207 17.06 -4.27 -6.61
N LEU A 208 15.94 -3.55 -6.60
CA LEU A 208 14.66 -4.04 -6.09
C LEU A 208 13.87 -4.84 -7.14
N ILE A 209 14.22 -4.77 -8.43
CA ILE A 209 13.46 -5.39 -9.52
C ILE A 209 13.22 -6.89 -9.26
N PRO A 210 14.24 -7.71 -8.90
CA PRO A 210 14.03 -9.14 -8.66
C PRO A 210 13.01 -9.41 -7.54
N HIS A 211 13.03 -8.61 -6.47
CA HIS A 211 12.12 -8.76 -5.33
C HIS A 211 10.69 -8.40 -5.68
N TYR A 212 10.49 -7.32 -6.43
CA TYR A 212 9.16 -6.94 -6.92
C TYR A 212 8.61 -7.99 -7.88
N LEU A 213 9.41 -8.47 -8.84
CA LEU A 213 8.96 -9.49 -9.78
C LEU A 213 8.62 -10.81 -9.09
N ALA A 214 9.43 -11.25 -8.13
CA ALA A 214 9.14 -12.46 -7.35
C ALA A 214 7.80 -12.36 -6.63
N GLU A 215 7.52 -11.22 -6.00
CA GLU A 215 6.27 -11.01 -5.28
C GLU A 215 5.06 -10.90 -6.23
N ILE A 216 5.20 -10.22 -7.36
CA ILE A 216 4.13 -10.16 -8.37
C ILE A 216 3.84 -11.55 -8.94
N LYS A 217 4.85 -12.40 -9.17
CA LYS A 217 4.67 -13.81 -9.56
C LYS A 217 3.89 -14.59 -8.49
N SER A 218 4.17 -14.35 -7.21
CA SER A 218 3.45 -14.96 -6.07
C SER A 218 1.97 -14.58 -6.07
N ILE A 219 1.67 -13.28 -6.27
CA ILE A 219 0.31 -12.75 -6.38
C ILE A 219 -0.45 -13.36 -7.57
N GLN A 220 0.19 -13.46 -8.74
CA GLN A 220 -0.40 -14.08 -9.92
C GLN A 220 -0.74 -15.57 -9.71
N SER A 221 0.02 -16.25 -8.86
CA SER A 221 -0.23 -17.66 -8.53
C SER A 221 -1.43 -17.84 -7.57
N SER A 222 -1.91 -16.75 -6.95
CA SER A 222 -3.03 -16.73 -6.00
C SER A 222 -4.14 -15.73 -6.40
N PRO A 223 -4.71 -15.83 -7.62
CA PRO A 223 -5.49 -14.75 -8.25
C PRO A 223 -6.82 -14.40 -7.57
N ASN A 224 -7.37 -15.31 -6.75
CA ASN A 224 -8.63 -15.14 -6.02
C ASN A 224 -8.47 -14.38 -4.69
N SER A 225 -7.23 -14.22 -4.21
CA SER A 225 -6.93 -13.58 -2.92
C SER A 225 -6.66 -12.08 -3.02
N THR A 226 -6.49 -11.57 -4.24
CA THR A 226 -5.95 -10.22 -4.48
C THR A 226 -6.97 -9.35 -5.19
N GLY A 227 -7.25 -8.17 -4.61
CA GLY A 227 -8.16 -7.19 -5.18
C GLY A 227 -7.66 -6.60 -6.51
N ALA A 228 -8.59 -6.17 -7.36
CA ALA A 228 -8.29 -5.59 -8.67
C ALA A 228 -7.34 -4.38 -8.60
N GLY A 229 -7.43 -3.57 -7.53
CA GLY A 229 -6.55 -2.42 -7.33
C GLY A 229 -5.07 -2.78 -7.13
N ILE A 230 -4.76 -3.89 -6.43
CA ILE A 230 -3.37 -4.36 -6.29
C ILE A 230 -2.86 -4.90 -7.63
N LYS A 231 -3.69 -5.62 -8.38
CA LYS A 231 -3.33 -6.12 -9.72
C LYS A 231 -3.02 -4.97 -10.67
N HIS A 232 -3.84 -3.91 -10.65
CA HIS A 232 -3.57 -2.68 -11.40
C HIS A 232 -2.17 -2.11 -11.12
N ARG A 233 -1.82 -1.99 -9.83
CA ARG A 233 -0.52 -1.47 -9.39
C ARG A 233 0.63 -2.39 -9.81
N CYS A 234 0.44 -3.70 -9.76
CA CYS A 234 1.40 -4.67 -10.28
C CYS A 234 1.64 -4.46 -11.79
N ILE A 235 0.58 -4.29 -12.58
CA ILE A 235 0.68 -4.06 -14.02
C ILE A 235 1.45 -2.78 -14.31
N ILE A 236 1.18 -1.68 -13.59
CA ILE A 236 1.96 -0.43 -13.72
C ILE A 236 3.45 -0.68 -13.47
N ILE A 237 3.78 -1.39 -12.38
CA ILE A 237 5.17 -1.71 -12.04
C ILE A 237 5.82 -2.52 -13.16
N VAL A 238 5.16 -3.56 -13.66
CA VAL A 238 5.71 -4.40 -14.74
C VAL A 238 5.89 -3.60 -16.03
N CYS A 239 4.93 -2.74 -16.36
CA CYS A 239 5.04 -1.87 -17.53
C CYS A 239 6.19 -0.86 -17.41
N SER A 240 6.47 -0.35 -16.21
CA SER A 240 7.62 0.55 -15.99
C SER A 240 8.98 -0.13 -16.22
N LEU A 241 9.01 -1.46 -16.23
CA LEU A 241 10.23 -2.24 -16.41
C LEU A 241 10.53 -2.58 -17.88
N ILE A 242 9.66 -2.21 -18.83
CA ILE A 242 9.78 -2.60 -20.25
C ILE A 242 11.12 -2.17 -20.85
N CYS A 243 11.61 -0.98 -20.51
CA CYS A 243 12.86 -0.44 -21.05
C CYS A 243 14.11 -0.96 -20.30
N PHE A 244 13.95 -1.60 -19.13
CA PHE A 244 15.08 -2.01 -18.29
C PHE A 244 15.97 -3.10 -18.88
N PRO A 245 15.47 -4.14 -19.58
CA PRO A 245 16.33 -5.12 -20.24
C PRO A 245 17.43 -4.48 -21.08
N ARG A 246 17.09 -3.50 -21.93
CA ARG A 246 18.06 -2.77 -22.78
C ARG A 246 19.03 -1.93 -21.96
N HIS A 247 18.55 -1.22 -20.94
CA HIS A 247 19.42 -0.41 -20.10
C HIS A 247 20.42 -1.27 -19.30
N LEU A 248 19.98 -2.44 -18.84
CA LEU A 248 20.79 -3.35 -18.05
C LEU A 248 21.72 -4.23 -18.89
N GLU A 249 21.42 -4.51 -20.16
CA GLU A 249 22.34 -5.20 -21.09
C GLU A 249 23.71 -4.50 -21.20
N SER A 250 23.73 -3.18 -21.04
CA SER A 250 24.97 -2.38 -21.06
C SER A 250 25.73 -2.37 -19.73
N LEU A 251 25.11 -2.86 -18.65
CA LEU A 251 25.64 -2.86 -17.30
C LEU A 251 25.99 -4.29 -16.91
N SER A 252 27.28 -4.59 -16.77
CA SER A 252 27.74 -5.79 -16.04
C SER A 252 27.41 -5.59 -14.56
N CYS A 253 26.14 -5.77 -14.22
CA CYS A 253 25.64 -5.57 -12.87
C CYS A 253 25.71 -6.91 -12.13
N PRO A 254 26.35 -6.98 -10.94
CA PRO A 254 26.34 -8.18 -10.12
C PRO A 254 24.98 -8.30 -9.40
N LEU A 255 23.90 -8.41 -10.18
CA LEU A 255 22.58 -8.83 -9.67
C LEU A 255 22.56 -10.35 -9.38
N ASP A 256 23.59 -11.09 -9.82
CA ASP A 256 23.81 -12.52 -9.56
C ASP A 256 23.89 -12.86 -8.06
N ILE A 257 24.20 -11.89 -7.19
CA ILE A 257 24.26 -12.10 -5.73
C ILE A 257 22.87 -12.42 -5.14
N LEU A 258 21.78 -12.09 -5.86
CA LEU A 258 20.41 -12.40 -5.45
C LEU A 258 19.92 -13.79 -5.90
N ALA A 259 20.64 -14.45 -6.81
CA ALA A 259 20.39 -15.84 -7.17
C ALA A 259 21.12 -16.73 -6.16
N GLY A 260 20.44 -17.15 -5.10
CA GLY A 260 20.96 -18.07 -4.06
C GLY A 260 21.31 -19.49 -4.57
N SER A 261 21.65 -19.66 -5.85
CA SER A 261 22.06 -20.90 -6.47
C SER A 261 23.29 -20.62 -7.31
N GLY A 262 24.39 -21.34 -7.08
CA GLY A 262 25.66 -21.23 -7.81
C GLY A 262 25.61 -21.68 -9.27
N GLY A 263 24.57 -21.27 -9.99
CA GLY A 263 24.48 -21.31 -11.44
C GLY A 263 24.60 -19.90 -12.01
N GLU A 264 25.09 -19.80 -13.23
CA GLU A 264 25.21 -18.59 -14.02
C GLU A 264 23.79 -18.09 -14.41
N TYR A 265 23.06 -17.52 -13.44
CA TYR A 265 21.73 -16.95 -13.66
C TYR A 265 21.87 -15.51 -14.13
N ASP A 266 21.95 -15.32 -15.44
CA ASP A 266 22.00 -13.99 -16.03
C ASP A 266 20.61 -13.33 -15.96
N PHE A 267 20.41 -12.54 -14.90
CA PHE A 267 19.18 -11.79 -14.66
C PHE A 267 18.86 -10.85 -15.84
N THR A 268 19.87 -10.26 -16.49
CA THR A 268 19.66 -9.30 -17.58
C THR A 268 19.04 -9.98 -18.81
N LYS A 269 19.48 -11.21 -19.12
CA LYS A 269 18.93 -12.00 -20.24
C LYS A 269 17.55 -12.58 -19.95
N THR A 270 17.26 -12.91 -18.70
CA THR A 270 15.96 -13.52 -18.32
C THR A 270 14.87 -12.49 -18.03
N LEU A 271 15.23 -11.24 -17.73
CA LEU A 271 14.29 -10.17 -17.38
C LEU A 271 13.24 -9.90 -18.48
N LYS A 272 13.66 -9.78 -19.75
CA LYS A 272 12.72 -9.53 -20.87
C LYS A 272 11.66 -10.63 -20.94
N LYS A 273 12.08 -11.89 -20.84
CA LYS A 273 11.19 -13.05 -20.84
C LYS A 273 10.24 -13.03 -19.64
N ASP A 274 10.76 -12.77 -18.45
CA ASP A 274 9.97 -12.73 -17.22
C ASP A 274 8.87 -11.66 -17.26
N ILE A 275 9.18 -10.47 -17.78
CA ILE A 275 8.21 -9.38 -17.98
C ILE A 275 7.14 -9.81 -19.00
N CYS A 276 7.54 -10.35 -20.16
CA CYS A 276 6.60 -10.84 -21.17
C CYS A 276 5.65 -11.91 -20.61
N ASP A 277 6.20 -12.94 -19.94
CA ASP A 277 5.41 -14.03 -19.35
C ASP A 277 4.41 -13.49 -18.32
N MET A 278 4.82 -12.51 -17.52
CA MET A 278 3.97 -11.88 -16.51
C MET A 278 2.84 -11.06 -17.13
N LEU A 279 3.10 -10.26 -18.17
CA LEU A 279 2.07 -9.49 -18.87
C LEU A 279 1.07 -10.41 -19.59
N ILE A 280 1.52 -11.49 -20.21
CA ILE A 280 0.65 -12.50 -20.82
C ILE A 280 -0.25 -13.16 -19.76
N ARG A 281 0.30 -13.51 -18.60
CA ARG A 281 -0.49 -14.06 -17.49
C ARG A 281 -1.54 -13.08 -16.97
N PHE A 282 -1.23 -11.79 -16.86
CA PHE A 282 -2.24 -10.80 -16.51
C PHE A 282 -3.32 -10.71 -17.59
N THR A 283 -2.93 -10.65 -18.87
CA THR A 283 -3.86 -10.60 -20.01
C THR A 283 -4.87 -11.77 -19.99
N ASN A 284 -4.41 -12.98 -19.68
CA ASN A 284 -5.25 -14.18 -19.72
C ASN A 284 -6.18 -14.34 -18.50
N ASN A 285 -5.80 -13.77 -17.35
CA ASN A 285 -6.53 -13.99 -16.09
C ASN A 285 -7.36 -12.78 -15.63
N GLU A 286 -7.13 -11.61 -16.22
CA GLU A 286 -7.75 -10.37 -15.77
C GLU A 286 -9.07 -10.11 -16.50
N LYS A 287 -10.09 -9.69 -15.74
CA LYS A 287 -11.43 -9.41 -16.27
C LYS A 287 -11.65 -7.93 -16.60
N VAL A 288 -10.77 -7.05 -16.10
CA VAL A 288 -10.86 -5.60 -16.27
C VAL A 288 -10.24 -5.22 -17.62
N SER A 289 -11.05 -4.63 -18.50
CA SER A 289 -10.63 -4.27 -19.87
C SER A 289 -9.40 -3.36 -19.90
N ASP A 290 -9.35 -2.36 -19.01
CA ASP A 290 -8.23 -1.41 -18.96
C ASP A 290 -6.91 -2.08 -18.60
N HIS A 291 -6.95 -3.03 -17.65
CA HIS A 291 -5.77 -3.81 -17.25
C HIS A 291 -5.24 -4.65 -18.41
N VAL A 292 -6.14 -5.27 -19.16
CA VAL A 292 -5.81 -6.06 -20.35
C VAL A 292 -5.19 -5.17 -21.42
N ALA A 293 -5.76 -3.99 -21.67
CA ALA A 293 -5.21 -3.03 -22.63
C ALA A 293 -3.79 -2.57 -22.27
N MET A 294 -3.53 -2.28 -20.99
CA MET A 294 -2.18 -1.94 -20.51
C MET A 294 -1.18 -3.08 -20.71
N CYS A 295 -1.59 -4.33 -20.45
CA CYS A 295 -0.73 -5.49 -20.65
C CYS A 295 -0.41 -5.73 -22.13
N ILE A 296 -1.42 -5.61 -23.00
CA ILE A 296 -1.23 -5.72 -24.46
C ILE A 296 -0.29 -4.63 -24.97
N TRP A 297 -0.49 -3.38 -24.53
CA TRP A 297 0.40 -2.27 -24.86
C TRP A 297 1.84 -2.57 -24.42
N GLY A 298 2.02 -3.06 -23.20
CA GLY A 298 3.33 -3.43 -22.68
C GLY A 298 4.01 -4.54 -23.48
N CYS A 299 3.27 -5.59 -23.83
CA CYS A 299 3.76 -6.66 -24.70
C CYS A 299 4.16 -6.15 -26.09
N CYS A 300 3.36 -5.25 -26.68
CA CYS A 300 3.69 -4.66 -27.98
C CYS A 300 5.01 -3.91 -27.91
N ASN A 301 5.20 -3.05 -26.91
CA ASN A 301 6.46 -2.31 -26.76
C ASN A 301 7.67 -3.24 -26.61
N LEU A 302 7.55 -4.32 -25.84
CA LEU A 302 8.63 -5.32 -25.68
C LEU A 302 8.97 -6.05 -26.98
N LEU A 303 8.01 -6.22 -27.89
CA LEU A 303 8.22 -6.86 -29.19
C LEU A 303 8.86 -5.92 -30.21
N PHE A 304 8.57 -4.62 -30.13
CA PHE A 304 9.10 -3.61 -31.05
C PHE A 304 10.41 -2.96 -30.56
N GLU A 305 10.83 -3.23 -29.33
CA GLU A 305 12.18 -2.97 -28.81
C GLU A 305 13.15 -4.14 -29.08
#